data_AF-A0A3B3E059-F1
#
_entry.id   AF-A0A3B3E059-F1
#
_cell.length_a   1.000
_cell.length_b   1.000
_cell.length_c   1.000
_cell.angle_alpha   90.00
_cell.angle_beta   90.00
_cell.angle_gamma   90.00
#
_symmetry.space_group_name_H-M   'P 1'
#
loop_
_entity.id
_entity.type
_entity.pdbx_description
1 polymer ?
#
loop_
_entity_poly.entity_id
_entity_poly.type
_entity_poly.pdbx_seq_one_letter_code
_entity_poly.pdbx_strand_id
1 'polypeptide(L)'
;MNGSLHPPAKLESIILERGPTGLGFNIVGGLDQQYVQNDTGIYVSKIKAGGAAALDGRLQEGDRILSINGVGLEHRRHRDVVDLFRKAEDIVELQVVKKPKPTRDSQPPEEWAPSALPVFGFLLALAVCAALVVRKFRPSN
;
A
#
# COMPACT_ATOMS: atom_id res chain seq x y z
N MET A 1 -9.90 15.27 -22.55
CA MET A 1 -9.97 13.80 -22.40
C MET A 1 -8.69 13.39 -21.71
N ASN A 2 -8.62 13.48 -20.39
CA ASN A 2 -7.37 13.30 -19.67
C ASN A 2 -7.46 11.95 -18.98
N GLY A 3 -7.10 10.90 -19.72
CA GLY A 3 -7.07 9.54 -19.23
C GLY A 3 -6.03 9.43 -18.13
N SER A 4 -6.46 9.00 -16.93
CA SER A 4 -5.63 8.80 -15.75
C SER A 4 -4.45 7.89 -16.09
N LEU A 5 -3.25 8.48 -16.18
CA LEU A 5 -1.99 7.76 -16.34
C LEU A 5 -1.60 7.18 -14.98
N HIS A 6 -2.33 6.17 -14.52
CA HIS A 6 -1.83 5.32 -13.46
C HIS A 6 -0.56 4.65 -13.98
N PRO A 7 0.59 4.78 -13.29
CA PRO A 7 1.78 4.06 -13.71
C PRO A 7 1.45 2.57 -13.79
N PRO A 8 1.88 1.88 -14.85
CA PRO A 8 1.61 0.45 -14.98
C PRO A 8 2.17 -0.27 -13.76
N ALA A 9 1.38 -1.20 -13.23
CA ALA A 9 1.80 -2.09 -12.16
C ALA A 9 3.15 -2.73 -12.51
N LYS A 10 4.20 -2.43 -11.72
CA LYS A 10 5.55 -2.93 -11.98
C LYS A 10 5.62 -4.40 -11.55
N LEU A 11 5.89 -5.29 -12.49
CA LEU A 11 6.14 -6.71 -12.23
C LEU A 11 7.64 -6.94 -11.98
N GLU A 12 7.97 -7.78 -11.00
CA GLU A 12 9.35 -8.07 -10.62
C GLU A 12 9.53 -9.53 -10.24
N SER A 13 10.62 -10.15 -10.71
CA SER A 13 11.05 -11.48 -10.29
C SER A 13 12.08 -11.36 -9.17
N ILE A 14 11.83 -12.04 -8.06
CA ILE A 14 12.68 -12.02 -6.86
C ILE A 14 13.01 -13.46 -6.51
N ILE A 15 14.30 -13.77 -6.47
CA ILE A 15 14.82 -15.06 -6.01
C ILE A 15 15.34 -14.84 -4.60
N LEU A 16 14.77 -15.58 -3.63
CA LEU A 16 15.18 -15.54 -2.23
C LEU A 16 15.77 -16.89 -1.84
N GLU A 17 16.89 -16.84 -1.14
CA GLU A 17 17.44 -18.00 -0.44
C GLU A 17 16.86 -18.06 0.98
N ARG A 18 16.47 -19.25 1.41
CA ARG A 18 15.85 -19.50 2.70
C ARG A 18 16.89 -19.34 3.79
N GLY A 19 16.70 -18.33 4.63
CA GLY A 19 17.54 -18.13 5.80
C GLY A 19 17.19 -19.08 6.96
N PRO A 20 17.94 -19.00 8.08
CA PRO A 20 17.73 -19.84 9.26
C PRO A 20 16.36 -19.66 9.91
N THR A 21 15.64 -18.58 9.61
CA THR A 21 14.28 -18.32 10.10
C THR A 21 13.22 -18.34 9.00
N GLY A 22 13.54 -18.95 7.86
CA GLY A 22 12.71 -18.99 6.67
C GLY A 22 12.94 -17.81 5.73
N LEU A 23 11.91 -17.47 4.94
CA LEU A 23 12.00 -16.41 3.91
C LEU A 23 11.91 -14.98 4.49
N GLY A 24 11.48 -14.83 5.75
CA GLY A 24 11.53 -13.54 6.44
C GLY A 24 10.41 -12.55 6.07
N PHE A 25 9.22 -13.04 5.71
CA PHE A 25 8.04 -12.19 5.52
C PHE A 25 6.75 -12.94 5.90
N ASN A 26 5.68 -12.17 6.10
CA ASN A 26 4.33 -12.68 6.35
C ASN A 26 3.43 -12.40 5.15
N ILE A 27 2.45 -13.29 4.93
CA ILE A 27 1.43 -13.13 3.90
C ILE A 27 0.04 -12.99 4.50
N VAL A 28 -0.85 -12.31 3.76
CA VAL A 28 -2.29 -12.23 3.98
C VAL A 28 -3.00 -12.40 2.64
N GLY A 29 -4.32 -12.54 2.64
CA GLY A 29 -5.07 -12.77 1.41
C GLY A 29 -5.29 -14.25 1.12
N GLY A 30 -5.84 -14.52 -0.06
CA GLY A 30 -6.28 -15.84 -0.49
C GLY A 30 -7.79 -15.91 -0.69
N LEU A 31 -8.24 -16.94 -1.39
CA LEU A 31 -9.64 -17.14 -1.77
C LEU A 31 -10.61 -17.12 -0.57
N ASP A 32 -10.19 -17.69 0.55
CA ASP A 32 -10.95 -17.84 1.79
C ASP A 32 -10.67 -16.73 2.82
N GLN A 33 -9.67 -15.89 2.57
CA GLN A 33 -9.24 -14.82 3.49
C GLN A 33 -9.00 -13.53 2.70
N GLN A 34 -10.05 -12.96 2.12
CA GLN A 34 -9.93 -11.74 1.31
C GLN A 34 -9.36 -10.59 2.15
N TYR A 35 -8.17 -10.12 1.75
CA TYR A 35 -7.52 -8.96 2.36
C TYR A 35 -7.98 -7.65 1.71
N VAL A 36 -8.21 -7.70 0.40
CA VAL A 36 -8.78 -6.59 -0.39
C VAL A 36 -10.17 -7.02 -0.86
N GLN A 37 -11.14 -6.11 -0.79
CA GLN A 37 -12.53 -6.39 -1.13
C GLN A 37 -12.64 -6.90 -2.57
N ASN A 38 -13.29 -8.06 -2.76
CA ASN A 38 -13.44 -8.73 -4.06
C ASN A 38 -12.11 -9.15 -4.73
N ASP A 39 -11.04 -9.32 -3.96
CA ASP A 39 -9.77 -9.81 -4.46
C ASP A 39 -9.25 -10.98 -3.64
N THR A 40 -8.84 -12.02 -4.36
CA THR A 40 -8.36 -13.29 -3.80
C THR A 40 -6.83 -13.40 -3.83
N GLY A 41 -6.15 -12.30 -4.17
CA GLY A 41 -4.69 -12.22 -4.24
C GLY A 41 -3.99 -12.45 -2.90
N ILE A 42 -2.71 -12.77 -3.00
CA ILE A 42 -1.80 -12.95 -1.87
C ILE A 42 -0.91 -11.73 -1.75
N TYR A 43 -0.82 -11.18 -0.54
CA TYR A 43 -0.13 -9.93 -0.25
C TYR A 43 0.90 -10.09 0.85
N VAL A 44 2.01 -9.39 0.73
CA VAL A 44 3.00 -9.29 1.80
C VAL A 44 2.47 -8.33 2.86
N SER A 45 2.21 -8.81 4.07
CA SER A 45 1.74 -7.97 5.17
C SER A 45 2.85 -7.40 6.02
N LYS A 46 3.98 -8.11 6.12
CA LYS A 46 5.11 -7.70 6.94
C LYS A 46 6.43 -8.26 6.43
N ILE A 47 7.49 -7.46 6.46
CA ILE A 47 8.87 -7.93 6.26
C ILE A 47 9.56 -8.05 7.62
N LYS A 48 10.19 -9.19 7.91
CA LYS A 48 10.91 -9.43 9.16
C LYS A 48 12.30 -8.82 9.08
N ALA A 49 12.61 -7.89 9.98
CA ALA A 49 13.95 -7.31 10.11
C ALA A 49 15.02 -8.41 10.27
N GLY A 50 16.09 -8.32 9.49
CA GLY A 50 17.17 -9.32 9.46
C GLY A 50 16.80 -10.67 8.83
N GLY A 51 15.59 -10.83 8.29
CA GLY A 51 15.21 -12.02 7.51
C GLY A 51 15.70 -11.96 6.07
N ALA A 52 15.63 -13.09 5.34
CA ALA A 52 16.12 -13.19 3.97
C ALA A 52 15.52 -12.12 3.02
N ALA A 53 14.19 -11.92 3.05
CA ALA A 53 13.54 -10.88 2.25
C ALA A 53 13.98 -9.45 2.62
N ALA A 54 14.30 -9.19 3.90
CA ALA A 54 14.79 -7.88 4.32
C ALA A 54 16.23 -7.62 3.87
N LEU A 55 17.07 -8.67 3.89
CA LEU A 55 18.46 -8.60 3.45
C LEU A 55 18.56 -8.44 1.92
N ASP A 56 17.67 -9.09 1.17
CA ASP A 56 17.54 -8.88 -0.28
C ASP A 56 16.99 -7.48 -0.60
N GLY A 57 15.99 -7.00 0.16
CA GLY A 57 15.50 -5.63 0.11
C GLY A 57 14.58 -5.29 -1.07
N ARG A 58 14.39 -6.20 -2.04
CA ARG A 58 13.48 -5.97 -3.18
C ARG A 58 12.01 -6.15 -2.80
N LEU A 59 11.70 -7.13 -1.96
CA LEU A 59 10.33 -7.41 -1.50
C LEU A 59 9.89 -6.39 -0.44
N GLN A 60 8.70 -5.82 -0.60
CA GLN A 60 8.16 -4.78 0.29
C GLN A 60 6.75 -5.13 0.78
N GLU A 61 6.36 -4.55 1.91
CA GLU A 61 5.00 -4.66 2.43
C GLU A 61 3.99 -4.04 1.46
N GLY A 62 2.88 -4.75 1.24
CA GLY A 62 1.86 -4.40 0.26
C GLY A 62 2.12 -4.91 -1.16
N ASP A 63 3.26 -5.55 -1.43
CA ASP A 63 3.47 -6.23 -2.71
C ASP A 63 2.51 -7.41 -2.86
N ARG A 64 1.99 -7.61 -4.07
CA ARG A 64 1.15 -8.78 -4.41
C ARG A 64 2.02 -9.89 -4.99
N ILE A 65 1.91 -11.09 -4.46
CA ILE A 65 2.62 -12.27 -4.97
C ILE A 65 1.71 -12.97 -5.99
N LEU A 66 2.22 -13.18 -7.20
CA LEU A 66 1.51 -13.83 -8.30
C LEU A 66 1.83 -15.32 -8.40
N SER A 67 3.09 -15.71 -8.19
CA SER A 67 3.53 -17.10 -8.28
C SER A 67 4.69 -17.41 -7.34
N ILE A 68 4.84 -18.71 -7.02
CA ILE A 68 5.95 -19.29 -6.26
C ILE A 68 6.55 -20.41 -7.11
N ASN A 69 7.83 -20.33 -7.48
CA ASN A 69 8.52 -21.32 -8.31
C ASN A 69 7.73 -21.69 -9.58
N GLY A 70 7.17 -20.67 -10.25
CA GLY A 70 6.34 -20.85 -11.45
C GLY A 70 4.89 -21.29 -11.20
N VAL A 71 4.50 -21.61 -9.96
CA VAL A 71 3.12 -21.99 -9.62
C VAL A 71 2.28 -20.74 -9.31
N GLY A 72 1.27 -20.47 -10.15
CA GLY A 72 0.34 -19.36 -9.96
C GLY A 72 -0.51 -19.46 -8.68
N LEU A 73 -0.72 -18.31 -8.04
CA LEU A 73 -1.45 -18.18 -6.78
C LEU A 73 -2.90 -17.69 -6.94
N GLU A 74 -3.35 -17.42 -8.17
CA GLU A 74 -4.72 -16.97 -8.42
C GLU A 74 -5.75 -17.99 -7.94
N HIS A 75 -6.78 -17.51 -7.24
CA HIS A 75 -7.88 -18.32 -6.71
C HIS A 75 -7.44 -19.47 -5.78
N ARG A 76 -6.24 -19.38 -5.18
CA ARG A 76 -5.76 -20.34 -4.16
C ARG A 76 -6.25 -19.94 -2.77
N ARG A 77 -6.55 -20.92 -1.93
CA ARG A 77 -6.83 -20.66 -0.50
C ARG A 77 -5.54 -20.30 0.22
N HIS A 78 -5.65 -19.51 1.27
CA HIS A 78 -4.51 -19.04 2.08
C HIS A 78 -3.61 -20.20 2.51
N ARG A 79 -4.22 -21.27 3.05
CA ARG A 79 -3.49 -22.47 3.49
C ARG A 79 -2.71 -23.15 2.36
N ASP A 80 -3.29 -23.25 1.17
CA ASP A 80 -2.63 -23.90 0.03
C ASP A 80 -1.36 -23.14 -0.37
N VAL A 81 -1.40 -21.81 -0.27
CA VAL A 81 -0.24 -20.93 -0.54
C VAL A 81 0.82 -21.06 0.55
N VAL A 82 0.43 -21.12 1.82
CA VAL A 82 1.34 -21.39 2.93
C VAL A 82 2.04 -22.74 2.73
N ASP A 83 1.30 -23.76 2.30
CA ASP A 83 1.86 -25.07 2.04
C ASP A 83 2.83 -25.07 0.84
N LEU A 84 2.59 -24.24 -0.19
CA LEU A 84 3.58 -24.02 -1.26
C LEU A 84 4.88 -23.41 -0.73
N PHE A 85 4.82 -22.37 0.11
CA PHE A 85 6.02 -21.78 0.71
C PHE A 85 6.78 -22.74 1.63
N ARG A 86 6.08 -23.66 2.29
CA ARG A 86 6.69 -24.69 3.15
C ARG A 86 7.34 -25.82 2.35
N LYS A 87 6.73 -26.20 1.22
CA LYS A 87 7.24 -27.25 0.34
C LYS A 87 8.35 -26.77 -0.60
N ALA A 88 8.41 -25.47 -0.88
CA ALA A 88 9.49 -24.89 -1.66
C ALA A 88 10.84 -25.15 -0.98
N GLU A 89 11.86 -25.43 -1.80
CA GLU A 89 13.22 -25.73 -1.37
C GLU A 89 13.90 -24.50 -0.71
N ASP A 90 15.23 -24.55 -0.62
CA ASP A 90 16.01 -23.45 -0.07
C ASP A 90 16.01 -22.22 -0.99
N ILE A 91 15.81 -22.38 -2.29
CA ILE A 91 15.69 -21.26 -3.24
C ILE A 91 14.23 -21.13 -3.68
N VAL A 92 13.69 -19.93 -3.53
CA VAL A 92 12.30 -19.61 -3.88
C VAL A 92 12.26 -18.43 -4.84
N GLU A 93 11.74 -18.66 -6.03
CA GLU A 93 11.43 -17.63 -7.02
C GLU A 93 10.01 -17.11 -6.82
N LEU A 94 9.87 -15.80 -6.68
CA LEU A 94 8.61 -15.09 -6.56
C LEU A 94 8.43 -14.17 -7.75
N GLN A 95 7.25 -14.22 -8.36
CA GLN A 95 6.80 -13.16 -9.26
C GLN A 95 5.86 -12.25 -8.47
N VAL A 96 6.19 -10.97 -8.40
CA VAL A 96 5.43 -10.00 -7.60
C VAL A 96 5.01 -8.79 -8.43
N VAL A 97 3.87 -8.20 -8.04
CA VAL A 97 3.44 -6.88 -8.49
C VAL A 97 3.71 -5.88 -7.38
N LYS A 98 4.51 -4.88 -7.69
CA LYS A 98 4.85 -3.81 -6.76
C LYS A 98 3.64 -2.92 -6.51
N LYS A 99 3.41 -2.58 -5.25
CA LYS A 99 2.49 -1.48 -4.90
C LYS A 99 2.94 -0.20 -5.62
N PRO A 100 2.04 0.53 -6.31
CA PRO A 100 2.38 1.84 -6.83
C PRO A 100 2.79 2.75 -5.67
N LYS A 101 4.04 3.20 -5.67
CA LYS A 101 4.48 4.23 -4.75
C LYS A 101 3.81 5.53 -5.19
N PRO A 102 3.20 6.31 -4.29
CA PRO A 102 2.83 7.67 -4.63
C PRO A 102 4.11 8.39 -5.04
N THR A 103 4.23 8.68 -6.33
CA THR A 103 5.28 9.56 -6.83
C THR A 103 4.98 10.96 -6.27
N ARG A 104 6.00 11.79 -6.05
CA ARG A 104 5.78 13.18 -5.62
C ARG A 104 4.81 13.95 -6.54
N ASP A 105 4.72 13.52 -7.80
CA ASP A 105 3.81 14.07 -8.81
C ASP A 105 2.33 13.67 -8.62
N SER A 106 2.03 12.73 -7.71
CA SER A 106 0.68 12.25 -7.40
C SER A 106 0.23 12.54 -5.97
N GLN A 107 0.99 13.34 -5.19
CA GLN A 107 0.39 14.06 -4.06
C GLN A 107 -0.57 15.10 -4.65
N PRO A 108 -1.89 15.09 -4.33
CA PRO A 108 -2.68 16.31 -4.49
C PRO A 108 -1.93 17.43 -3.75
N PRO A 109 -1.87 18.66 -4.31
CA PRO A 109 -1.14 19.75 -3.67
C PRO A 109 -1.54 19.79 -2.20
N GLU A 110 -0.53 19.83 -1.32
CA GLU A 110 -0.68 19.88 0.12
C GLU A 110 -1.25 21.25 0.50
N GLU A 111 -2.53 21.48 0.15
CA GLU A 111 -3.21 22.78 0.21
C GLU A 111 -4.26 22.81 1.33
N TRP A 112 -4.36 21.77 2.17
CA TRP A 112 -5.22 21.80 3.35
C TRP A 112 -4.71 20.98 4.54
N ALA A 113 -3.42 20.99 4.86
CA ALA A 113 -2.99 20.59 6.20
C ALA A 113 -3.03 21.81 7.15
N PRO A 114 -4.12 22.08 7.90
CA PRO A 114 -4.06 23.06 8.99
C PRO A 114 -3.41 22.39 10.20
N SER A 115 -2.10 22.16 10.15
CA SER A 115 -1.34 21.74 11.33
C SER A 115 -0.04 22.52 11.45
N ALA A 116 -0.16 23.84 11.37
CA ALA A 116 0.84 24.77 11.89
C ALA A 116 0.15 26.11 12.18
N LEU A 117 -0.60 26.18 13.28
CA LEU A 117 -0.83 27.46 13.93
C LEU A 117 0.42 27.77 14.76
N PRO A 118 1.25 28.76 14.39
CA PRO A 118 2.11 29.40 15.37
C PRO A 118 1.20 30.30 16.21
N VAL A 119 0.85 29.85 17.42
CA VAL A 119 0.19 30.72 18.41
C VAL A 119 1.24 31.65 19.02
N PHE A 120 1.92 32.48 18.23
CA PHE A 120 2.74 33.59 18.73
C PHE A 120 2.98 34.62 17.62
N GLY A 121 2.53 35.85 17.86
CA GLY A 121 3.06 37.02 17.14
C GLY A 121 2.01 37.88 16.44
N PHE A 122 1.40 38.78 17.21
CA PHE A 122 0.96 40.12 16.85
C PHE A 122 1.16 40.62 15.39
N LEU A 123 0.08 41.24 14.89
CA LEU A 123 0.02 42.40 13.98
C LEU A 123 -0.50 42.13 12.55
N LEU A 124 -1.60 42.83 12.25
CA LEU A 124 -2.13 43.22 10.93
C LEU A 124 -2.94 42.19 10.12
N ALA A 125 -4.27 42.27 10.23
CA ALA A 125 -5.14 42.61 9.09
C ALA A 125 -6.61 42.61 9.54
N LEU A 126 -7.07 43.79 9.95
CA LEU A 126 -8.47 44.18 9.82
C LEU A 126 -8.86 44.11 8.34
N ALA A 127 -10.14 43.85 8.10
CA ALA A 127 -10.83 43.83 6.80
C ALA A 127 -10.88 42.47 6.12
N VAL A 128 -12.04 41.83 6.31
CA VAL A 128 -12.88 41.09 5.35
C VAL A 128 -13.43 39.87 6.06
N CYS A 129 -14.52 40.06 6.80
CA CYS A 129 -15.53 39.01 7.08
C CYS A 129 -16.81 39.55 7.74
N ALA A 130 -16.86 40.81 8.20
CA ALA A 130 -18.08 41.40 8.77
C ALA A 130 -19.22 41.66 7.75
N ALA A 131 -19.02 41.40 6.45
CA ALA A 131 -19.99 41.76 5.41
C ALA A 131 -21.02 40.66 5.05
N LEU A 132 -20.95 39.45 5.64
CA LEU A 132 -21.83 38.33 5.23
C LEU A 132 -22.85 37.87 6.27
N VAL A 133 -22.88 38.44 7.48
CA VAL A 133 -23.75 37.94 8.58
C VAL A 133 -25.08 38.70 8.74
N VAL A 134 -25.39 39.72 7.93
CA VAL A 134 -26.60 40.56 8.14
C VAL A 134 -27.70 40.37 7.07
N ARG A 135 -27.58 39.42 6.15
CA ARG A 135 -28.56 39.28 5.04
C ARG A 135 -29.07 37.86 4.76
N LYS A 136 -29.62 37.14 5.75
CA LYS A 136 -30.72 36.17 5.48
C LYS A 136 -31.42 35.56 6.73
N PHE A 137 -31.72 36.32 7.77
CA PHE A 137 -32.71 35.86 8.76
C PHE A 137 -34.08 36.45 8.41
N ARG A 138 -34.84 35.70 7.59
CA ARG A 138 -36.26 35.94 7.32
C ARG A 138 -36.98 34.63 7.69
N PRO A 139 -37.73 34.56 8.81
CA PRO A 139 -38.57 33.40 9.09
C PRO A 139 -39.85 33.50 8.25
N SER A 140 -40.34 32.36 7.75
CA SER A 140 -41.66 32.25 7.13
C SER A 140 -42.29 30.91 7.51
N ASN A 141 -43.47 31.03 8.13
CA ASN A 141 -44.46 30.03 8.55
C ASN A 141 -44.11 29.09 9.70
#